data_AF-A0A523K4S9-F1
#
_entry.id   AF-A0A523K4S9-F1
#
_cell.length_a   1.000
_cell.length_b   1.000
_cell.length_c   1.000
_cell.angle_alpha   90.00
_cell.angle_beta   90.00
_cell.angle_gamma   90.00
#
_symmetry.space_group_name_H-M   'P 1'
#
loop_
_entity.id
_entity.type
_entity.pdbx_description
1 polymer ?
#
loop_
_entity_poly.entity_id
_entity_poly.type
_entity_poly.pdbx_seq_one_letter_code
_entity_poly.pdbx_strand_id
1 'polypeptide(L)'
;MLIDGSRLATGDADGARRETRTAMEESGYDAFFQRMFGQMFTAASDAKTRDAIVARARRLPRAVGFELVPQMLAWDSDWAERALRSANMPMTVLQSTHLDDNRNRVPLQPGETTPWLELVKELAPHAQIEIVPGVGHFTMMEAPQDVNRHLEAILE
;
A
#
# COMPACT_ATOMS: atom_id res chain seq x y z
N MET A 1 9.53 -10.45 3.58
CA MET A 1 9.08 -9.83 2.32
C MET A 1 8.01 -8.79 2.62
N LEU A 2 8.08 -7.63 1.97
CA LEU A 2 7.01 -6.63 1.94
C LEU A 2 6.38 -6.65 0.55
N ILE A 3 5.04 -6.64 0.47
CA ILE A 3 4.31 -6.67 -0.80
C ILE A 3 3.51 -5.38 -0.94
N ASP A 4 3.73 -4.71 -2.07
CA ASP A 4 3.07 -3.50 -2.54
C ASP A 4 2.88 -2.41 -1.48
N GLY A 5 3.96 -2.12 -0.76
CA GLY A 5 3.97 -1.12 0.31
C GLY A 5 3.62 0.29 -0.21
N SER A 6 3.13 1.14 0.68
CA SER A 6 2.95 2.56 0.37
C SER A 6 3.12 3.35 1.66
N ARG A 7 3.73 4.53 1.56
CA ARG A 7 3.74 5.51 2.65
C ARG A 7 2.75 6.61 2.32
N LEU A 8 1.72 6.75 3.14
CA LEU A 8 0.57 7.62 2.90
C LEU A 8 0.67 8.97 3.61
N ALA A 9 1.57 9.08 4.59
CA ALA A 9 1.84 10.33 5.30
C ALA A 9 3.30 10.38 5.80
N THR A 10 3.76 11.59 6.07
CA THR A 10 5.12 11.90 6.54
C THR A 10 5.07 13.00 7.59
N GLY A 11 5.92 12.96 8.62
CA GLY A 11 6.07 14.09 9.53
C GLY A 11 5.05 14.10 10.67
N ASP A 12 4.15 15.09 10.69
CA ASP A 12 3.22 15.34 11.80
C ASP A 12 2.12 14.27 11.89
N ALA A 13 2.31 13.28 12.78
CA ALA A 13 1.35 12.21 12.99
C ALA A 13 -0.02 12.70 13.51
N ASP A 14 -0.07 13.74 14.35
CA ASP A 14 -1.33 14.29 14.82
C ASP A 14 -2.05 15.07 13.70
N GLY A 15 -1.29 15.75 12.84
CA GLY A 15 -1.75 16.31 11.57
C GLY A 15 -2.36 15.24 10.68
N ALA A 16 -1.63 14.16 10.43
CA ALA A 16 -2.08 13.02 9.63
C ALA A 16 -3.39 12.43 10.16
N ARG A 17 -3.55 12.29 11.49
CA ARG A 17 -4.80 11.84 12.10
C ARG A 17 -5.97 12.78 11.82
N ARG A 18 -5.77 14.08 12.05
CA ARG A 18 -6.81 15.10 11.86
C ARG A 18 -7.25 15.18 10.40
N GLU A 19 -6.29 15.32 9.49
CA GLU A 19 -6.54 15.42 8.05
C GLU A 19 -7.26 14.19 7.51
N THR A 20 -6.85 12.99 7.93
CA THR A 20 -7.51 11.76 7.51
C THR A 20 -8.95 11.69 8.01
N ARG A 21 -9.20 12.08 9.27
CA ARG A 21 -10.55 12.12 9.83
C ARG A 21 -11.44 13.10 9.08
N THR A 22 -10.95 14.30 8.81
CA THR A 22 -11.64 15.32 8.01
C THR A 22 -11.94 14.79 6.61
N ALA A 23 -10.96 14.20 5.92
CA ALA A 23 -11.17 13.65 4.58
C ALA A 23 -12.25 12.55 4.57
N MET A 24 -12.27 11.67 5.57
CA MET A 24 -13.28 10.62 5.71
C MET A 24 -14.69 11.18 6.01
N GLU A 25 -14.77 12.29 6.76
CA GLU A 25 -16.02 13.00 7.04
C GLU A 25 -16.55 13.70 5.78
N GLU A 26 -15.70 14.44 5.08
CA GLU A 26 -16.03 15.20 3.88
C GLU A 26 -16.44 14.31 2.71
N SER A 27 -15.72 13.21 2.47
CA SER A 27 -16.08 12.30 1.39
C SER A 27 -17.28 11.42 1.72
N GLY A 28 -17.59 11.27 3.02
CA GLY A 28 -18.45 10.21 3.52
C GLY A 28 -17.76 8.85 3.57
N TYR A 29 -18.10 8.04 4.58
CA TYR A 29 -17.41 6.80 4.91
C TYR A 29 -17.47 5.75 3.80
N ASP A 30 -18.65 5.54 3.21
CA ASP A 30 -18.84 4.56 2.14
C ASP A 30 -18.04 4.90 0.90
N ALA A 31 -18.08 6.17 0.48
CA ALA A 31 -17.35 6.65 -0.69
C ALA A 31 -15.84 6.63 -0.44
N PHE A 32 -15.39 6.93 0.79
CA PHE A 32 -14.00 6.82 1.19
C PHE A 32 -13.45 5.41 0.93
N PHE A 33 -14.10 4.38 1.51
CA PHE A 33 -13.66 3.00 1.35
C PHE A 33 -13.86 2.46 -0.07
N GLN A 34 -14.93 2.87 -0.76
CA GLN A 34 -15.14 2.56 -2.17
C GLN A 34 -13.96 3.07 -3.02
N ARG A 35 -13.55 4.33 -2.82
CA ARG A 35 -12.43 4.92 -3.56
C ARG A 35 -11.10 4.26 -3.17
N MET A 36 -10.83 4.15 -1.86
CA MET A 36 -9.56 3.63 -1.33
C MET A 36 -9.26 2.22 -1.85
N PHE A 37 -10.25 1.31 -1.80
CA PHE A 37 -10.09 -0.06 -2.29
C PHE A 37 -10.35 -0.19 -3.80
N GLY A 38 -11.21 0.63 -4.38
CA GLY A 38 -11.52 0.53 -5.82
C GLY A 38 -10.31 0.77 -6.71
N GLN A 39 -9.45 1.72 -6.34
CA GLN A 39 -8.20 2.01 -7.07
C GLN A 39 -7.10 0.96 -6.88
N MET A 40 -7.29 -0.04 -6.01
CA MET A 40 -6.32 -1.12 -5.80
C MET A 40 -6.33 -2.16 -6.91
N PHE A 41 -7.27 -2.07 -7.85
CA PHE A 41 -7.47 -3.04 -8.93
C PHE A 41 -7.26 -2.38 -10.28
N THR A 42 -6.83 -3.17 -11.26
CA THR A 42 -6.71 -2.76 -12.66
C THR A 42 -7.92 -3.20 -13.47
N ALA A 43 -7.96 -2.79 -14.74
CA ALA A 43 -8.96 -3.30 -15.68
C ALA A 43 -8.84 -4.81 -15.93
N ALA A 44 -7.67 -5.41 -15.67
CA ALA A 44 -7.41 -6.83 -15.85
C ALA A 44 -7.81 -7.68 -14.62
N SER A 45 -8.04 -7.05 -13.46
CA SER A 45 -8.42 -7.78 -12.24
C SER A 45 -9.78 -8.45 -12.38
N ASP A 46 -9.94 -9.64 -11.77
CA ASP A 46 -11.21 -10.35 -11.75
C ASP A 46 -12.31 -9.51 -11.07
N ALA A 47 -13.35 -9.16 -11.83
CA ALA A 47 -14.39 -8.25 -11.40
C ALA A 47 -15.16 -8.77 -10.17
N LYS A 48 -15.41 -10.07 -10.09
CA LYS A 48 -16.13 -10.68 -8.97
C LYS A 48 -15.33 -10.57 -7.68
N THR A 49 -14.03 -10.83 -7.74
CA THR A 49 -13.09 -10.73 -6.61
C THR A 49 -12.92 -9.28 -6.18
N ARG A 50 -12.72 -8.36 -7.14
CA ARG A 50 -12.70 -6.91 -6.89
C ARG A 50 -13.94 -6.47 -6.13
N ASP A 51 -15.12 -6.76 -6.66
CA ASP A 51 -16.39 -6.30 -6.09
C ASP A 51 -16.62 -6.90 -4.69
N ALA A 52 -16.24 -8.16 -4.47
CA ALA A 52 -16.32 -8.80 -3.16
C ALA A 52 -15.40 -8.13 -2.13
N ILE A 53 -14.16 -7.77 -2.50
CA ILE A 53 -13.22 -7.10 -1.61
C ILE A 53 -13.66 -5.67 -1.31
N VAL A 54 -14.08 -4.91 -2.32
CA VAL A 54 -14.57 -3.54 -2.14
C VAL A 54 -15.83 -3.54 -1.25
N ALA A 55 -16.77 -4.45 -1.50
CA ALA A 55 -17.96 -4.60 -0.67
C ALA A 55 -17.60 -5.00 0.77
N ARG A 56 -16.59 -5.85 0.97
CA ARG A 56 -16.10 -6.20 2.31
C ARG A 56 -15.49 -4.98 3.01
N ALA A 57 -14.67 -4.19 2.34
CA ALA A 57 -14.03 -3.01 2.92
C ALA A 57 -15.07 -2.01 3.44
N ARG A 58 -16.15 -1.77 2.66
CA ARG A 58 -17.25 -0.89 3.05
C ARG A 58 -18.07 -1.39 4.24
N ARG A 59 -18.02 -2.69 4.54
CA ARG A 59 -18.70 -3.27 5.72
C ARG A 59 -17.88 -3.14 7.01
N LEU A 60 -16.67 -2.57 6.97
CA LEU A 60 -15.92 -2.28 8.18
C LEU A 60 -16.76 -1.37 9.08
N PRO A 61 -16.99 -1.71 10.36
CA PRO A 61 -17.79 -0.88 11.25
C PRO A 61 -17.23 0.54 11.32
N ARG A 62 -18.11 1.54 11.19
CA ARG A 62 -17.71 2.95 11.09
C ARG A 62 -16.78 3.38 12.21
N ALA A 63 -17.10 3.02 13.46
CA ALA A 63 -16.25 3.32 14.61
C ALA A 63 -14.85 2.73 14.50
N VAL A 64 -14.71 1.52 13.93
CA VAL A 64 -13.40 0.90 13.71
C VAL A 64 -12.65 1.60 12.58
N GLY A 65 -13.30 1.91 11.45
CA GLY A 65 -12.63 2.58 10.34
C GLY A 65 -12.13 3.99 10.69
N PHE A 66 -12.92 4.75 11.44
CA PHE A 66 -12.55 6.09 11.91
C PHE A 66 -11.42 6.11 12.93
N GLU A 67 -11.07 4.97 13.52
CA GLU A 67 -9.87 4.83 14.36
C GLU A 67 -8.71 4.21 13.59
N LEU A 68 -8.97 3.17 12.80
CA LEU A 68 -7.94 2.42 12.11
C LEU A 68 -7.19 3.26 11.05
N VAL A 69 -7.92 3.93 10.16
CA VAL A 69 -7.29 4.61 9.00
C VAL A 69 -6.46 5.81 9.45
N PRO A 70 -6.93 6.71 10.34
CA PRO A 70 -6.08 7.79 10.86
C PRO A 70 -4.83 7.28 11.59
N GLN A 71 -4.93 6.17 12.33
CA GLN A 71 -3.78 5.59 13.02
C GLN A 71 -2.78 4.94 12.05
N MET A 72 -3.24 4.37 10.94
CA MET A 72 -2.36 3.88 9.88
C MET A 72 -1.51 5.01 9.30
N LEU A 73 -2.11 6.17 9.00
CA LEU A 73 -1.38 7.33 8.47
C LEU A 73 -0.48 7.99 9.54
N ALA A 74 -0.90 7.99 10.81
CA ALA A 74 -0.06 8.39 11.93
C ALA A 74 1.19 7.50 12.04
N TRP A 75 1.02 6.18 11.86
CA TRP A 75 2.13 5.23 11.89
C TRP A 75 3.13 5.49 10.76
N ASP A 76 2.65 5.79 9.55
CA ASP A 76 3.52 6.17 8.42
C ASP A 76 4.36 7.42 8.70
N SER A 77 3.78 8.36 9.47
CA SER A 77 4.42 9.62 9.82
C SER A 77 5.50 9.44 10.90
N ASP A 78 5.21 8.69 11.97
CA ASP A 78 6.08 8.55 13.13
C ASP A 78 7.05 7.36 13.07
N TRP A 79 6.63 6.25 12.44
CA TRP A 79 7.25 4.94 12.65
C TRP A 79 7.81 4.29 11.40
N ALA A 80 7.28 4.57 10.20
CA ALA A 80 7.72 3.88 8.98
C ALA A 80 9.24 3.94 8.75
N GLU A 81 9.84 5.14 8.88
CA GLU A 81 11.29 5.29 8.72
C GLU A 81 12.09 4.58 9.81
N ARG A 82 11.61 4.64 11.05
CA ARG A 82 12.27 3.96 12.18
C ARG A 82 12.22 2.44 11.99
N ALA A 83 11.07 1.91 11.57
CA ALA A 83 10.88 0.51 11.25
C ALA A 83 11.85 0.07 10.13
N LEU A 84 11.92 0.82 9.03
CA LEU A 84 12.85 0.54 7.93
C LEU A 84 14.32 0.55 8.38
N ARG A 85 14.75 1.58 9.12
CA ARG A 85 16.12 1.67 9.66
C ARG A 85 16.45 0.53 10.62
N SER A 86 15.46 0.03 11.36
CA SER A 86 15.64 -1.04 12.34
C SER A 86 15.62 -2.45 11.73
N ALA A 87 15.13 -2.59 10.50
CA ALA A 87 15.14 -3.87 9.80
C ALA A 87 16.60 -4.24 9.50
N ASN A 88 17.06 -5.38 10.04
CA ASN A 88 18.44 -5.86 9.88
C ASN A 88 18.51 -7.30 9.38
N MET A 89 17.37 -7.82 8.91
CA MET A 89 17.24 -9.14 8.28
C MET A 89 17.06 -8.99 6.76
N PRO A 90 17.42 -10.02 5.98
CA PRO A 90 17.17 -10.01 4.54
C PRO A 90 15.72 -9.63 4.22
N MET A 91 15.55 -8.62 3.38
CA MET A 91 14.25 -8.05 3.06
C MET A 91 14.10 -7.92 1.54
N THR A 92 13.05 -8.52 1.00
CA THR A 92 12.60 -8.27 -0.37
C THR A 92 11.36 -7.38 -0.33
N VAL A 93 11.35 -6.32 -1.12
CA VAL A 93 10.20 -5.44 -1.38
C VAL A 93 9.72 -5.73 -2.79
N LEU A 94 8.55 -6.33 -2.89
CA LEU A 94 7.88 -6.60 -4.15
C LEU A 94 6.83 -5.54 -4.39
N GLN A 95 6.93 -4.75 -5.45
CA GLN A 95 6.06 -3.60 -5.69
C GLN A 95 5.39 -3.70 -7.07
N SER A 96 4.08 -3.48 -7.14
CA SER A 96 3.32 -3.45 -8.40
C SER A 96 2.62 -2.14 -8.68
N THR A 97 2.31 -1.34 -7.65
CA THR A 97 1.62 -0.06 -7.79
C THR A 97 2.24 1.04 -6.95
N HIS A 98 1.86 2.28 -7.21
CA HIS A 98 2.17 3.42 -6.35
C HIS A 98 1.02 4.43 -6.37
N LEU A 99 1.06 5.42 -5.47
CA LEU A 99 0.21 6.59 -5.57
C LEU A 99 0.91 7.66 -6.42
N ASP A 100 0.22 8.13 -7.46
CA ASP A 100 0.67 9.26 -8.26
C ASP A 100 0.50 10.61 -7.50
N ASP A 101 0.92 11.71 -8.13
CA ASP A 101 0.80 13.06 -7.57
C ASP A 101 -0.66 13.48 -7.27
N ASN A 102 -1.64 12.85 -7.93
CA ASN A 102 -3.07 13.06 -7.72
C ASN A 102 -3.65 12.10 -6.66
N ARG A 103 -2.81 11.32 -5.98
CA ARG A 103 -3.18 10.27 -5.02
C ARG A 103 -4.09 9.20 -5.62
N ASN A 104 -3.94 8.93 -6.91
CA ASN A 104 -4.52 7.76 -7.55
C ASN A 104 -3.52 6.62 -7.51
N ARG A 105 -4.00 5.42 -7.19
CA ARG A 105 -3.16 4.23 -7.26
C ARG A 105 -3.04 3.75 -8.70
N VAL A 106 -1.82 3.64 -9.20
CA VAL A 106 -1.51 3.26 -10.58
C VAL A 106 -0.45 2.15 -10.63
N PRO A 107 -0.53 1.21 -11.59
CA PRO A 107 0.51 0.19 -11.77
C PRO A 107 1.85 0.79 -12.17
N LEU A 108 2.92 0.17 -11.70
CA LEU A 108 4.29 0.47 -12.11
C LEU A 108 4.62 -0.19 -13.45
N GLN A 109 5.52 0.45 -14.19
CA GLN A 109 6.17 -0.06 -15.38
C GLN A 109 7.57 -0.62 -15.06
N PRO A 110 8.14 -1.47 -15.94
CA PRO A 110 9.48 -1.99 -15.75
C PRO A 110 10.52 -0.87 -15.58
N GLY A 111 11.33 -0.96 -14.53
CA GLY A 111 12.40 0.00 -14.25
C GLY A 111 11.95 1.30 -13.59
N GLU A 112 10.65 1.49 -13.32
CA GLU A 112 10.18 2.64 -12.55
C GLU A 112 10.59 2.55 -11.08
N THR A 113 10.66 3.73 -10.46
CA THR A 113 10.86 3.88 -9.02
C THR A 113 9.82 4.83 -8.45
N THR A 114 9.71 4.86 -7.12
CA THR A 114 8.70 5.65 -6.40
C THR A 114 9.32 6.28 -5.17
N PRO A 115 8.71 7.33 -4.59
CA PRO A 115 9.18 7.88 -3.31
C PRO A 115 9.29 6.83 -2.20
N TRP A 116 8.39 5.84 -2.18
CA TRP A 116 8.46 4.72 -1.24
C TRP A 116 9.69 3.83 -1.49
N LEU A 117 9.99 3.49 -2.74
CA LEU A 117 11.13 2.64 -3.07
C LEU A 117 12.46 3.36 -2.86
N GLU A 118 12.55 4.66 -3.14
CA GLU A 118 13.73 5.46 -2.82
C GLU A 118 13.96 5.54 -1.31
N LEU A 119 12.89 5.70 -0.51
CA LEU A 119 12.98 5.65 0.95
C LEU A 119 13.49 4.29 1.46
N VAL A 120 13.01 3.18 0.87
CA VAL A 120 13.51 1.84 1.20
C VAL A 120 15.01 1.73 0.88
N LYS A 121 15.46 2.17 -0.30
CA LYS A 121 16.88 2.15 -0.69
C LYS A 121 17.76 2.95 0.30
N GLU A 122 17.27 4.10 0.74
CA GLU A 122 18.00 4.96 1.68
C GLU A 122 18.09 4.32 3.08
N LEU A 123 16.97 3.83 3.60
CA LEU A 123 16.84 3.45 5.01
C LEU A 123 17.13 1.97 5.28
N ALA A 124 16.96 1.12 4.26
CA ALA A 124 17.24 -0.30 4.30
C ALA A 124 18.01 -0.71 3.04
N PRO A 125 19.27 -0.27 2.86
CA PRO A 125 20.06 -0.50 1.65
C PRO A 125 20.37 -1.98 1.36
N HIS A 126 20.12 -2.87 2.32
CA HIS A 126 20.21 -4.32 2.17
C HIS A 126 18.94 -4.93 1.53
N ALA A 127 17.89 -4.14 1.32
CA ALA A 127 16.65 -4.62 0.74
C ALA A 127 16.80 -4.85 -0.77
N GLN A 128 16.29 -5.99 -1.24
CA GLN A 128 16.12 -6.26 -2.66
C GLN A 128 14.77 -5.69 -3.10
N ILE A 129 14.76 -4.92 -4.18
CA ILE A 129 13.53 -4.30 -4.71
C ILE A 129 13.20 -4.94 -6.04
N GLU A 130 12.00 -5.48 -6.14
CA GLU A 130 11.50 -6.19 -7.31
C GLU A 130 10.19 -5.56 -7.76
N ILE A 131 10.07 -5.27 -9.06
CA ILE A 131 8.87 -4.67 -9.65
C ILE A 131 8.06 -5.74 -10.37
N VAL A 132 6.76 -5.83 -10.06
CA VAL A 132 5.79 -6.65 -10.79
C VAL A 132 4.91 -5.71 -11.62
N PRO A 133 5.23 -5.49 -12.90
CA PRO A 133 4.62 -4.44 -13.68
C PRO A 133 3.18 -4.78 -14.09
N GLY A 134 2.36 -3.74 -14.29
CA GLY A 134 1.06 -3.86 -14.96
C GLY A 134 -0.06 -4.55 -14.19
N VAL A 135 0.15 -4.93 -12.92
CA VAL A 135 -0.88 -5.52 -12.05
C VAL A 135 -1.27 -4.58 -10.91
N GLY A 136 -2.42 -4.84 -10.29
CA GLY A 136 -2.93 -4.03 -9.18
C GLY A 136 -2.20 -4.27 -7.85
N HIS A 137 -2.74 -3.65 -6.80
CA HIS A 137 -2.16 -3.63 -5.46
C HIS A 137 -2.13 -5.01 -4.81
N PHE A 138 -3.12 -5.84 -5.15
CA PHE A 138 -3.20 -7.21 -4.65
C PHE A 138 -2.35 -8.13 -5.54
N THR A 139 -1.04 -7.86 -5.59
CA THR A 139 -0.06 -8.56 -6.44
C THR A 139 -0.14 -10.07 -6.27
N MET A 140 -0.39 -10.55 -5.05
CA MET A 140 -0.52 -11.97 -4.73
C MET A 140 -1.74 -12.65 -5.36
N MET A 141 -2.76 -11.89 -5.74
CA MET A 141 -3.93 -12.40 -6.45
C MET A 141 -3.79 -12.25 -7.96
N GLU A 142 -3.17 -11.16 -8.42
CA GLU A 142 -3.09 -10.83 -9.85
C GLU A 142 -1.87 -11.45 -10.55
N ALA A 143 -0.76 -11.64 -9.84
CA ALA A 143 0.46 -12.26 -10.33
C ALA A 143 1.00 -13.32 -9.33
N PRO A 144 0.19 -14.33 -8.95
CA PRO A 144 0.57 -15.29 -7.92
C PRO A 144 1.84 -16.07 -8.27
N GLN A 145 2.10 -16.32 -9.56
CA GLN A 145 3.30 -17.01 -10.03
C GLN A 145 4.57 -16.19 -9.75
N ASP A 146 4.55 -14.89 -10.05
CA ASP A 146 5.66 -13.99 -9.76
C ASP A 146 5.89 -13.87 -8.26
N VAL A 147 4.82 -13.68 -7.47
CA VAL A 147 4.92 -13.60 -6.01
C VAL A 147 5.50 -14.89 -5.42
N ASN A 148 5.04 -16.06 -5.85
CA ASN A 148 5.54 -17.35 -5.36
C ASN A 148 7.01 -17.56 -5.73
N ARG A 149 7.44 -17.19 -6.93
CA ARG A 149 8.85 -17.25 -7.33
C ARG A 149 9.75 -16.42 -6.41
N HIS A 150 9.32 -15.20 -6.04
CA HIS A 150 10.09 -14.38 -5.10
C HIS A 150 10.05 -14.91 -3.67
N LEU A 151 8.94 -15.54 -3.25
CA LEU A 151 8.86 -16.22 -1.97
C LEU A 151 9.82 -17.42 -1.88
N GLU A 152 9.87 -18.24 -2.92
CA GLU A 152 10.77 -19.40 -3.02
C GLU A 152 12.24 -18.95 -2.91
N ALA A 153 12.62 -17.89 -3.63
CA ALA A 153 13.97 -17.34 -3.59
C ALA A 153 14.42 -16.80 -2.22
N ILE A 154 13.49 -16.52 -1.29
CA ILE A 154 13.82 -16.10 0.09
C ILE A 154 14.12 -17.30 0.99
N LEU A 155 13.66 -18.49 0.63
CA LEU A 155 13.81 -19.71 1.43
C LEU A 155 15.11 -20.48 1.10
N GLU A 156 15.77 -20.13 0.00
CA GLU A 156 17.06 -20.68 -0.44
C GLU A 156 18.25 -19.93 0.19
#